data_AF-A0A3Q0IHP1-F1
#
_entry.id   AF-A0A3Q0IHP1-F1
#
_cell.length_a   1.000
_cell.length_b   1.000
_cell.length_c   1.000
_cell.angle_alpha   90.00
_cell.angle_beta   90.00
_cell.angle_gamma   90.00
#
_symmetry.space_group_name_H-M   'P 1'
#
loop_
_entity.id
_entity.type
_entity.pdbx_description
1 polymer ?
#
loop_
_entity_poly.entity_id
_entity_poly.type
_entity_poly.pdbx_seq_one_letter_code
_entity_poly.pdbx_strand_id
1 'polypeptide(L)'
;MEFVPPNKRSDEYFRTVFEEKGLADIVKLHMAQASQEAKKELQEQLEEQISEGASIKDIVADIREIANKHCIPDQELIVLIWSTVMAQVEWNKKEELVAEQALKHLKQFTPLFGAFTDTAPRAELALMLKVQEFCIKIILLK
;
A
#
# COMPACT_ATOMS: atom_id res chain seq x y z
N MET A 1 0.35 19.34 -12.87
CA MET A 1 -0.65 20.41 -13.11
C MET A 1 -0.06 21.77 -13.49
N GLU A 2 1.21 21.86 -13.91
CA GLU A 2 1.84 23.17 -14.12
C GLU A 2 1.24 24.01 -15.25
N PHE A 3 0.59 23.36 -16.22
CA PHE A 3 -0.12 24.00 -17.33
C PHE A 3 -1.49 24.63 -16.95
N VAL A 4 -2.03 24.32 -15.76
CA VAL A 4 -3.25 24.95 -15.24
C VAL A 4 -2.86 26.22 -14.46
N PRO A 5 -3.58 27.35 -14.60
CA PRO A 5 -3.32 28.55 -13.81
C PRO A 5 -3.24 28.23 -12.31
N PRO A 6 -2.25 28.78 -11.57
CA PRO A 6 -2.00 28.41 -10.17
C PRO A 6 -3.23 28.46 -9.26
N ASN A 7 -4.11 29.46 -9.47
CA ASN A 7 -5.33 29.67 -8.71
C ASN A 7 -6.49 28.69 -9.05
N LYS A 8 -6.28 27.79 -10.01
CA LYS A 8 -7.27 26.79 -10.45
C LYS A 8 -6.71 25.36 -10.45
N ARG A 9 -5.53 25.14 -9.87
CA ARG A 9 -4.92 23.80 -9.77
C ARG A 9 -5.66 23.00 -8.70
N SER A 10 -6.73 22.32 -9.09
CA SER A 10 -7.39 21.30 -8.30
C SER A 10 -7.78 20.12 -9.20
N ASP A 11 -7.86 18.92 -8.62
CA ASP A 11 -8.28 17.71 -9.35
C ASP A 11 -9.71 17.86 -9.88
N GLU A 12 -10.58 18.54 -9.14
CA GLU A 12 -11.95 18.86 -9.58
C GLU A 12 -11.96 19.77 -10.80
N TYR A 13 -11.20 20.87 -10.80
CA TYR A 13 -11.14 21.76 -11.95
C TYR A 13 -10.52 21.06 -13.16
N PHE A 14 -9.45 20.30 -12.94
CA PHE A 14 -8.79 19.53 -13.99
C PHE A 14 -9.76 18.54 -14.62
N ARG A 15 -10.49 17.78 -13.80
CA ARG A 15 -11.52 16.83 -14.24
C ARG A 15 -12.61 17.51 -15.05
N THR A 16 -13.23 18.56 -14.52
CA THR A 16 -14.34 19.26 -15.19
C THR A 16 -13.91 19.79 -16.56
N VAL A 17 -12.81 20.53 -16.63
CA VAL A 17 -12.38 21.17 -17.89
C VAL A 17 -11.99 20.13 -18.93
N PHE A 18 -11.31 19.06 -18.55
CA PHE A 18 -10.84 18.06 -19.51
C PHE A 18 -11.96 17.11 -19.92
N GLU A 19 -12.85 16.70 -19.02
CA GLU A 19 -14.04 15.90 -19.37
C GLU A 19 -14.99 16.68 -20.31
N GLU A 20 -15.25 17.96 -20.04
CA GLU A 20 -16.08 18.82 -20.92
C GLU A 20 -15.50 18.97 -22.33
N LYS A 21 -14.19 18.81 -22.49
CA LYS A 21 -13.50 18.85 -23.78
C LYS A 21 -13.31 17.48 -24.42
N GLY A 22 -13.92 16.43 -23.86
CA GLY A 22 -13.81 15.06 -24.38
C GLY A 22 -12.47 14.39 -24.09
N LEU A 23 -11.65 14.95 -23.20
CA LEU A 23 -10.32 14.45 -22.83
C LEU A 23 -10.37 13.57 -21.57
N ALA A 24 -11.40 12.73 -21.45
CA ALA A 24 -11.61 11.88 -20.27
C ALA A 24 -10.44 10.91 -20.00
N ASP A 25 -9.75 10.45 -21.04
CA ASP A 25 -8.60 9.55 -20.86
C ASP A 25 -7.37 10.26 -20.28
N ILE A 26 -7.22 11.57 -20.50
CA ILE A 26 -6.18 12.38 -19.84
C ILE A 26 -6.51 12.53 -18.35
N VAL A 27 -7.79 12.71 -18.00
CA VAL A 27 -8.24 12.74 -16.61
C VAL A 27 -7.94 11.43 -15.90
N LYS A 28 -8.29 10.30 -16.53
CA LYS A 28 -7.97 8.97 -15.99
C LYS A 28 -6.46 8.79 -15.78
N LEU A 29 -5.64 9.21 -16.75
CA LEU A 29 -4.19 9.10 -16.65
C LEU A 29 -3.64 9.94 -15.48
N HIS A 30 -4.07 11.19 -15.34
CA HIS A 30 -3.65 12.07 -14.24
C HIS A 30 -4.04 11.49 -12.87
N MET A 31 -5.28 11.01 -12.74
CA MET A 31 -5.72 10.39 -11.48
C MET A 31 -4.94 9.11 -11.17
N ALA A 32 -4.62 8.29 -12.19
CA ALA A 32 -3.80 7.11 -12.02
C ALA A 32 -2.36 7.47 -11.58
N GLN A 33 -1.78 8.52 -12.17
CA GLN A 33 -0.46 9.03 -11.78
C GLN A 33 -0.45 9.53 -10.34
N ALA A 34 -1.41 10.37 -9.96
CA ALA A 34 -1.54 10.86 -8.58
C ALA A 34 -1.72 9.72 -7.57
N SER A 35 -2.53 8.71 -7.90
CA SER A 35 -2.68 7.50 -7.06
C SER A 35 -1.38 6.72 -6.94
N GLN A 36 -0.61 6.59 -8.02
CA GLN A 36 0.67 5.88 -8.02
C GLN A 36 1.74 6.61 -7.19
N GLU A 37 1.82 7.93 -7.31
CA GLU A 37 2.72 8.77 -6.51
C GLU A 37 2.38 8.67 -5.02
N ALA A 38 1.10 8.78 -4.67
CA ALA A 38 0.65 8.63 -3.28
C ALA A 38 0.98 7.26 -2.67
N LYS A 39 0.85 6.18 -3.45
CA LYS A 39 1.27 4.84 -3.01
C LYS A 39 2.78 4.76 -2.79
N LYS A 40 3.57 5.39 -3.66
CA LYS A 40 5.04 5.42 -3.51
C LYS A 40 5.44 6.16 -2.23
N GLU A 41 4.84 7.31 -1.98
CA GLU A 41 5.05 8.10 -0.75
C GLU A 41 4.66 7.29 0.50
N LEU A 42 3.47 6.65 0.49
CA LEU A 42 3.01 5.81 1.59
C LEU A 42 3.97 4.64 1.87
N GLN A 43 4.47 4.01 0.81
CA GLN A 43 5.45 2.93 0.93
C GLN A 43 6.77 3.42 1.56
N GLU A 44 7.34 4.52 1.05
CA GLU A 44 8.59 5.10 1.57
C GLU A 44 8.46 5.49 3.06
N GLN A 45 7.35 6.12 3.42
CA GLN A 45 7.09 6.51 4.80
C GLN A 45 6.90 5.29 5.71
N LEU A 46 6.21 4.25 5.25
CA LEU A 46 6.07 3.01 6.02
C LEU A 46 7.42 2.31 6.22
N GLU A 47 8.26 2.28 5.19
CA GLU A 47 9.62 1.73 5.29
C GLU A 47 10.46 2.49 6.34
N GLU A 48 10.43 3.82 6.31
CA GLU A 48 11.10 4.68 7.28
C GLU A 48 10.61 4.40 8.70
N GLN A 49 9.30 4.43 8.93
CA GLN A 49 8.72 4.22 10.26
C GLN A 49 9.03 2.83 10.84
N ILE A 50 9.03 1.78 10.00
CA ILE A 50 9.45 0.44 10.45
C ILE A 50 10.93 0.44 10.81
N SER A 51 11.78 1.09 10.01
CA SER A 51 13.23 1.15 10.24
C SER A 51 13.60 1.92 11.52
N GLU A 52 12.83 2.95 11.84
CA GLU A 52 12.99 3.76 13.06
C GLU A 52 12.38 3.09 14.31
N GLY A 53 11.62 2.01 14.13
CA GLY A 53 10.95 1.31 15.22
C GLY A 53 9.77 2.09 15.80
N ALA A 54 9.06 2.87 14.96
CA ALA A 54 7.86 3.58 15.36
C ALA A 54 6.80 2.61 15.92
N SER A 55 5.93 3.12 16.79
CA SER A 55 4.89 2.28 17.37
C SER A 55 3.85 1.92 16.30
N ILE A 56 3.32 0.68 16.35
CA ILE A 56 2.28 0.23 15.41
C ILE A 56 1.05 1.16 15.42
N LYS A 57 0.76 1.79 16.56
CA LYS A 57 -0.36 2.72 16.70
C LYS A 57 -0.13 3.99 15.87
N ASP A 58 1.08 4.54 15.91
CA ASP A 58 1.42 5.76 15.15
C ASP A 58 1.47 5.45 13.66
N ILE A 59 2.08 4.32 13.28
CA ILE A 59 2.08 3.81 11.89
C ILE A 59 0.65 3.70 11.34
N VAL A 60 -0.26 3.10 12.10
CA VAL A 60 -1.67 2.96 11.68
C VAL A 60 -2.35 4.32 11.50
N ALA A 61 -2.07 5.29 12.37
CA ALA A 61 -2.66 6.62 12.27
C ALA A 61 -2.20 7.33 10.99
N ASP A 62 -0.90 7.33 10.73
CA ASP A 62 -0.30 8.02 9.59
C ASP A 62 -0.73 7.39 8.26
N ILE A 63 -0.67 6.05 8.15
CA ILE A 63 -1.13 5.34 6.96
C ILE A 63 -2.60 5.65 6.66
N ARG A 64 -3.47 5.69 7.69
CA ARG A 64 -4.90 6.02 7.49
C ARG A 64 -5.07 7.44 6.98
N GLU A 65 -4.30 8.39 7.48
CA GLU A 65 -4.36 9.78 7.01
C GLU A 65 -4.04 9.86 5.51
N ILE A 66 -2.93 9.25 5.09
CA ILE A 66 -2.49 9.27 3.68
C ILE A 66 -3.48 8.50 2.80
N ALA A 67 -3.90 7.31 3.22
CA ALA A 67 -4.85 6.50 2.46
C ALA A 67 -6.19 7.23 2.26
N ASN A 68 -6.70 7.91 3.28
CA ASN A 68 -7.92 8.70 3.19
C ASN A 68 -7.73 9.94 2.31
N LYS A 69 -6.62 10.66 2.48
CA LYS A 69 -6.28 11.85 1.69
C LYS A 69 -6.21 11.56 0.19
N HIS A 70 -5.69 10.40 -0.19
CA HIS A 70 -5.49 9.99 -1.58
C HIS A 70 -6.51 8.96 -2.07
N CYS A 71 -7.56 8.68 -1.28
CA CYS A 71 -8.62 7.71 -1.59
C CYS A 71 -8.07 6.34 -2.04
N ILE A 72 -7.01 5.86 -1.38
CA ILE A 72 -6.38 4.57 -1.71
C ILE A 72 -7.33 3.44 -1.30
N PRO A 73 -7.69 2.52 -2.22
CA PRO A 73 -8.56 1.39 -1.88
C PRO A 73 -7.96 0.46 -0.84
N ASP A 74 -8.75 -0.01 0.12
CA ASP A 74 -8.29 -0.89 1.21
C ASP A 74 -7.53 -2.14 0.70
N GLN A 75 -7.98 -2.73 -0.42
CA GLN A 75 -7.34 -3.90 -1.03
C GLN A 75 -5.93 -3.61 -1.55
N GLU A 76 -5.72 -2.40 -2.08
CA GLU A 76 -4.41 -1.99 -2.58
C GLU A 76 -3.51 -1.59 -1.43
N LEU A 77 -4.08 -0.92 -0.43
CA LEU A 77 -3.39 -0.52 0.78
C LEU A 77 -2.81 -1.73 1.53
N ILE A 78 -3.62 -2.77 1.77
CA ILE A 78 -3.15 -3.96 2.50
C ILE A 78 -2.06 -4.73 1.73
N VAL A 79 -2.13 -4.75 0.39
CA VAL A 79 -1.12 -5.36 -0.47
C VAL A 79 0.19 -4.57 -0.42
N LEU A 80 0.11 -3.23 -0.37
CA LEU A 80 1.27 -2.37 -0.18
C LEU A 80 1.91 -2.62 1.19
N ILE A 81 1.13 -2.57 2.27
CA ILE A 81 1.62 -2.84 3.64
C ILE A 81 2.32 -4.20 3.71
N TRP A 82 1.69 -5.25 3.15
CA TRP A 82 2.30 -6.58 3.06
C TRP A 82 3.65 -6.54 2.34
N SER A 83 3.70 -5.91 1.16
CA SER A 83 4.90 -5.87 0.32
C SER A 83 6.05 -5.16 1.05
N THR A 84 5.74 -4.02 1.68
CA THR A 84 6.69 -3.25 2.47
C THR A 84 7.21 -4.05 3.66
N VAL A 85 6.31 -4.62 4.49
CA VAL A 85 6.69 -5.41 5.67
C VAL A 85 7.55 -6.61 5.28
N MET A 86 7.21 -7.32 4.21
CA MET A 86 7.94 -8.51 3.76
C MET A 86 9.30 -8.18 3.12
N ALA A 87 9.51 -6.94 2.67
CA ALA A 87 10.79 -6.46 2.14
C ALA A 87 11.79 -6.05 3.24
N GLN A 88 11.34 -5.87 4.49
CA GLN A 88 12.19 -5.44 5.61
C GLN A 88 13.16 -6.53 6.12
N VAL A 89 13.00 -7.77 5.66
CA VAL A 89 13.79 -8.91 6.16
C VAL A 89 14.52 -9.58 5.02
N GLU A 90 15.81 -9.81 5.22
CA GLU A 90 16.57 -10.74 4.39
C GLU A 90 16.17 -12.18 4.73
N TRP A 91 15.50 -12.83 3.78
CA TRP A 91 14.99 -14.18 3.95
C TRP A 91 16.12 -15.22 3.95
N ASN A 92 15.96 -16.24 4.79
CA ASN A 92 16.91 -17.34 4.87
C ASN A 92 17.04 -18.04 3.50
N LYS A 93 18.26 -18.43 3.14
CA LYS A 93 18.52 -19.19 1.92
C LYS A 93 18.11 -20.66 2.05
N LYS A 94 17.98 -21.16 3.28
CA LYS A 94 17.49 -22.50 3.61
C LYS A 94 15.98 -22.46 3.74
N GLU A 95 15.28 -23.05 2.78
CA GLU A 95 13.81 -23.04 2.70
C GLU A 95 13.15 -23.57 3.97
N GLU A 96 13.74 -24.61 4.59
CA GLU A 96 13.23 -25.20 5.83
C GLU A 96 13.24 -24.24 7.02
N LEU A 97 14.05 -23.18 6.97
CA LEU A 97 14.13 -22.14 7.99
C LEU A 97 13.28 -20.91 7.68
N VAL A 98 12.85 -20.74 6.41
CA VAL A 98 12.07 -19.56 6.00
C VAL A 98 10.70 -19.53 6.69
N ALA A 99 10.05 -20.69 6.86
CA ALA A 99 8.74 -20.76 7.50
C ALA A 99 8.76 -20.25 8.95
N GLU A 100 9.74 -20.68 9.74
CA GLU A 100 9.89 -20.24 11.13
C GLU A 100 10.27 -18.76 11.21
N GLN A 101 11.18 -18.30 10.35
CA GLN A 101 11.55 -16.89 10.25
C GLN A 101 10.34 -16.02 9.90
N ALA A 102 9.51 -16.44 8.94
CA ALA A 102 8.32 -15.71 8.52
C ALA A 102 7.29 -15.59 9.65
N LEU A 103 7.06 -16.67 10.39
CA LEU A 103 6.16 -16.64 11.55
C LEU A 103 6.65 -15.64 12.61
N LYS A 104 7.96 -15.63 12.91
CA LYS A 104 8.53 -14.69 13.87
C LYS A 104 8.39 -13.24 13.40
N HIS A 105 8.67 -12.98 12.12
CA HIS A 105 8.57 -11.65 11.51
C HIS A 105 7.12 -11.14 11.44
N LEU A 106 6.18 -11.96 10.99
CA LEU A 106 4.78 -11.54 10.81
C LEU A 106 4.04 -11.35 12.14
N LYS A 107 4.45 -12.07 13.19
CA LYS A 107 3.80 -11.98 14.50
C LYS A 107 3.84 -10.58 15.12
N GLN A 108 4.94 -9.84 14.93
CA GLN A 108 5.04 -8.45 15.41
C GLN A 108 4.17 -7.47 14.61
N PHE A 109 3.87 -7.75 13.35
CA PHE A 109 3.05 -6.90 12.47
C PHE A 109 1.57 -7.33 12.42
N THR A 110 1.17 -8.37 13.16
CA THR A 110 -0.23 -8.81 13.21
C THR A 110 -1.20 -7.68 13.61
N PRO A 111 -0.89 -6.80 14.60
CA PRO A 111 -1.76 -5.68 14.93
C PRO A 111 -1.85 -4.62 13.81
N LEU A 112 -0.78 -4.46 13.02
CA LEU A 112 -0.77 -3.57 11.86
C LEU A 112 -1.71 -4.08 10.79
N PHE A 113 -1.60 -5.36 10.41
CA PHE A 113 -2.50 -5.97 9.42
C PHE A 113 -3.96 -5.93 9.89
N GLY A 114 -4.22 -6.31 11.16
CA GLY A 114 -5.56 -6.31 11.75
C GLY A 114 -6.26 -4.96 11.63
N ALA A 115 -5.55 -3.87 11.88
CA ALA A 115 -6.10 -2.52 11.76
C ALA A 115 -6.72 -2.23 10.38
N PHE A 116 -6.20 -2.82 9.30
CA PHE A 116 -6.68 -2.59 7.93
C PHE A 116 -7.58 -3.71 7.39
N THR A 117 -7.77 -4.80 8.13
CA THR A 117 -8.61 -5.93 7.71
C THR A 117 -9.88 -6.10 8.53
N ASP A 118 -9.90 -5.68 9.80
CA ASP A 118 -11.00 -5.97 10.76
C ASP A 118 -12.39 -5.53 10.28
N THR A 119 -12.48 -4.46 9.50
CA THR A 119 -13.73 -3.92 8.97
C THR A 119 -13.81 -3.97 7.44
N ALA A 120 -12.84 -4.61 6.77
CA ALA A 120 -12.67 -4.59 5.33
C ALA A 120 -12.49 -6.01 4.77
N PRO A 121 -13.58 -6.77 4.52
CA PRO A 121 -13.52 -8.16 4.06
C PRO A 121 -12.73 -8.34 2.76
N ARG A 122 -12.77 -7.33 1.89
CA ARG A 122 -12.02 -7.30 0.64
C ARG A 122 -10.52 -7.17 0.86
N ALA A 123 -10.10 -6.43 1.89
CA ALA A 123 -8.69 -6.30 2.28
C ALA A 123 -8.20 -7.58 2.95
N GLU A 124 -9.01 -8.18 3.82
CA GLU A 124 -8.70 -9.48 4.43
C GLU A 124 -8.46 -10.56 3.37
N LEU A 125 -9.36 -10.67 2.38
CA LEU A 125 -9.18 -11.61 1.27
C LEU A 125 -7.90 -11.32 0.47
N ALA A 126 -7.58 -10.05 0.20
CA ALA A 126 -6.36 -9.67 -0.50
C ALA A 126 -5.10 -10.05 0.29
N LEU A 127 -5.11 -9.87 1.61
CA LEU A 127 -4.02 -10.30 2.50
C LEU A 127 -3.86 -11.82 2.48
N MET A 128 -4.96 -12.59 2.56
CA MET A 128 -4.92 -14.04 2.48
C MET A 128 -4.29 -14.53 1.17
N LEU A 129 -4.64 -13.90 0.04
CA LEU A 129 -4.03 -14.21 -1.26
C LEU A 129 -2.52 -13.94 -1.26
N LYS A 130 -2.07 -12.84 -0.64
CA LYS A 130 -0.64 -12.52 -0.51
C LYS A 130 0.11 -13.54 0.35
N VAL A 131 -0.49 -13.96 1.45
CA VAL A 131 0.06 -15.03 2.31
C VAL A 131 0.15 -16.34 1.52
N GLN A 132 -0.90 -16.71 0.78
CA GLN A 132 -0.90 -17.90 -0.06
C GLN A 132 0.20 -17.84 -1.13
N GLU A 133 0.35 -16.71 -1.85
CA GLU A 133 1.42 -16.50 -2.83
C GLU A 133 2.80 -16.72 -2.21
N PHE A 134 3.03 -16.19 -1.00
CA PHE A 134 4.30 -16.36 -0.30
C PHE A 134 4.57 -17.80 0.12
N CYS A 135 3.58 -18.49 0.70
CA CYS A 135 3.68 -19.91 1.04
C CYS A 135 3.96 -20.78 -0.20
N ILE A 136 3.28 -20.50 -1.31
CA ILE A 136 3.50 -21.19 -2.58
C ILE A 136 4.93 -20.96 -3.09
N LYS A 137 5.45 -19.72 -3.04
CA LYS A 137 6.83 -19.42 -3.46
C LYS A 137 7.87 -20.22 -2.65
N ILE A 138 7.63 -20.39 -1.34
CA ILE A 138 8.50 -21.22 -0.49
C ILE A 138 8.43 -22.70 -0.89
N ILE A 139 7.27 -23.20 -1.32
CA ILE A 139 7.06 -24.61 -1.64
C ILE A 139 7.48 -24.97 -3.06
N LEU A 140 7.30 -24.08 -4.04
CA LEU A 140 7.49 -24.32 -5.48
C LEU A 140 8.91 -24.05 -6.00
N LEU A 141 9.84 -23.57 -5.18
CA LEU A 141 11.27 -23.48 -5.56
C LEU A 141 12.01 -24.84 -5.45
N LYS A 142 11.27 -25.92 -5.20
CA LYS A 142 11.74 -27.32 -5.20
C LYS A 142 11.99 -27.87 -6.61
#